data_AF-A0A959H5U7-F1
#
_entry.id   AF-A0A959H5U7-F1
#
_cell.length_a   1.000
_cell.length_b   1.000
_cell.length_c   1.000
_cell.angle_alpha   90.00
_cell.angle_beta   90.00
_cell.angle_gamma   90.00
#
_symmetry.space_group_name_H-M   'P 1'
#
loop_
_entity.id
_entity.type
_entity.pdbx_description
1 polymer ?
#
loop_
_entity_poly.entity_id
_entity_poly.type
_entity_poly.pdbx_seq_one_letter_code
_entity_poly.pdbx_strand_id
1 'polypeptide(L)'
;WPLAGGLLTLAAFYHLIKKLGLSSAIYWYPAAMLSLSPFVLRFSTEVKQYSTDAALALGAVILALYFPPERLKTRHYWIWAVAGGISLWFSMPVAFMLAGIGAYYFWGFARQKNGKAMMRMGLVGIAWAASFITLYLMVLRAGTEKEVLLDYHAPYFFPLRIWEAGAWRQMGDIFYGLLRPVLGFTVVGLITGVGLLLWGAYRLARQKTGVFLLIALPILAGFAASVFHLFSLIPRVSMFMMPLFLLLVACGASEAWKKGNLYFRLALLGLMILEAAPFANSLGQLGRSTEIENLKGVLTEIKQQGRPGPSYIDGAAVPAYRYYSQWHDKKQQYQLPGAVLLSWDSNLGSILEQGRQESRGFWLVFSQLISDEAREKRRKAEAIAGGVAREEVRVEEEGAAGVWYEYEKD
;
A
#
# COMPACT_ATOMS: atom_id res chain seq x y z
N TRP A 1 4.11 10.97 -10.40
CA TRP A 1 3.97 12.23 -9.63
C TRP A 1 3.24 11.96 -8.32
N PRO A 2 3.93 11.45 -7.29
CA PRO A 2 3.30 10.93 -6.09
C PRO A 2 2.52 11.98 -5.29
N LEU A 3 3.11 13.18 -5.12
CA LEU A 3 2.50 14.27 -4.37
C LEU A 3 1.22 14.77 -5.03
N ALA A 4 1.24 14.95 -6.35
CA ALA A 4 0.06 15.32 -7.12
C ALA A 4 -1.04 14.26 -6.99
N GLY A 5 -0.70 12.97 -7.06
CA GLY A 5 -1.64 11.87 -6.83
C GLY A 5 -2.28 11.92 -5.44
N GLY A 6 -1.49 12.17 -4.39
CA GLY A 6 -1.99 12.33 -3.02
C GLY A 6 -2.95 13.52 -2.87
N LEU A 7 -2.55 14.70 -3.37
CA LEU A 7 -3.38 15.91 -3.33
C LEU A 7 -4.69 15.75 -4.13
N LEU A 8 -4.61 15.15 -5.32
CA LEU A 8 -5.79 14.86 -6.14
C LEU A 8 -6.71 13.84 -5.46
N THR A 9 -6.17 12.82 -4.80
CA THR A 9 -6.96 11.87 -4.01
C THR A 9 -7.73 12.59 -2.91
N LEU A 10 -7.07 13.47 -2.14
CA LEU A 10 -7.73 14.22 -1.07
C LEU A 10 -8.82 15.17 -1.60
N ALA A 11 -8.53 15.92 -2.66
CA ALA A 11 -9.49 16.84 -3.28
C ALA A 11 -10.69 16.09 -3.86
N ALA A 12 -10.44 14.99 -4.58
CA ALA A 12 -11.48 14.13 -5.15
C ALA A 12 -12.35 13.48 -4.06
N PHE A 13 -11.72 13.01 -2.98
CA PHE A 13 -12.41 12.41 -1.84
C PHE A 13 -13.35 13.40 -1.16
N TYR A 14 -12.86 14.60 -0.84
CA TYR A 14 -13.68 15.65 -0.24
C TYR A 14 -14.82 16.11 -1.16
N HIS A 15 -14.54 16.19 -2.47
CA HIS A 15 -15.57 16.46 -3.47
C HIS A 15 -16.66 15.38 -3.49
N LEU A 16 -16.29 14.09 -3.42
CA LEU A 16 -17.24 12.97 -3.40
C LEU A 16 -18.10 12.97 -2.14
N ILE A 17 -17.54 13.25 -0.97
CA ILE A 17 -18.30 13.40 0.28
C ILE A 17 -19.43 14.42 0.11
N LYS A 18 -19.13 15.58 -0.49
CA LYS A 18 -20.14 16.61 -0.78
C LYS A 18 -21.15 16.12 -1.81
N LYS A 19 -20.69 15.51 -2.91
CA LYS A 19 -21.53 15.00 -3.99
C LYS A 19 -22.53 13.95 -3.52
N LEU A 20 -22.16 13.13 -2.54
CA LEU A 20 -23.03 12.09 -1.97
C LEU A 20 -24.12 12.65 -1.04
N GLY A 21 -24.05 13.93 -0.65
CA GLY A 21 -25.03 14.57 0.23
C GLY A 21 -24.91 14.12 1.69
N LEU A 22 -23.69 13.85 2.13
CA LEU A 22 -23.40 13.46 3.51
C LEU A 22 -23.61 14.65 4.47
N SER A 23 -23.77 14.39 5.76
CA SER A 23 -23.91 15.46 6.76
C SER A 23 -22.60 16.25 6.89
N SER A 24 -22.66 17.57 6.75
CA SER A 24 -21.47 18.44 6.86
C SER A 24 -20.74 18.31 8.20
N ALA A 25 -21.48 17.97 9.27
CA ALA A 25 -20.94 17.77 10.61
C ALA A 25 -19.91 16.62 10.69
N ILE A 26 -19.93 15.67 9.75
CA ILE A 26 -19.03 14.51 9.76
C ILE A 26 -17.89 14.63 8.73
N TYR A 27 -17.83 15.69 7.91
CA TYR A 27 -16.86 15.76 6.79
C TYR A 27 -15.41 15.72 7.27
N TRP A 28 -15.13 16.32 8.42
CA TRP A 28 -13.79 16.42 8.98
C TRP A 28 -13.21 15.03 9.31
N TYR A 29 -14.02 14.09 9.78
CA TYR A 29 -13.57 12.79 10.29
C TYR A 29 -12.90 11.92 9.21
N PRO A 30 -13.58 11.53 8.11
CA PRO A 30 -12.96 10.73 7.07
C PRO A 30 -11.91 11.52 6.28
N ALA A 31 -12.01 12.86 6.22
CA ALA A 31 -10.97 13.70 5.62
C ALA A 31 -9.68 13.65 6.45
N ALA A 32 -9.78 13.75 7.78
CA ALA A 32 -8.66 13.62 8.70
C ALA A 32 -8.03 12.23 8.63
N MET A 33 -8.84 11.16 8.57
CA MET A 33 -8.34 9.78 8.40
C MET A 33 -7.48 9.65 7.14
N LEU A 34 -7.95 10.22 6.02
CA LEU A 34 -7.22 10.15 4.75
C LEU A 34 -5.97 11.02 4.75
N SER A 35 -6.07 12.29 5.19
CA SER A 35 -4.99 13.26 5.09
C SER A 35 -3.89 13.08 6.12
N LEU A 36 -4.22 12.51 7.29
CA LEU A 36 -3.28 12.30 8.39
C LEU A 36 -2.81 10.84 8.49
N SER A 37 -3.26 9.96 7.59
CA SER A 37 -2.74 8.60 7.49
C SER A 37 -1.23 8.61 7.20
N PRO A 38 -0.36 8.08 8.08
CA PRO A 38 1.08 7.92 7.79
C PRO A 38 1.31 7.12 6.50
N PHE A 39 0.43 6.16 6.23
CA PHE A 39 0.50 5.30 5.04
C PHE A 39 0.28 6.06 3.74
N VAL A 40 -0.85 6.77 3.64
CA VAL A 40 -1.17 7.68 2.52
C VAL A 40 -0.11 8.79 2.34
N LEU A 41 0.37 9.39 3.44
CA LEU A 41 1.42 10.41 3.39
C LEU A 41 2.72 9.86 2.79
N ARG A 42 3.19 8.70 3.28
CA ARG A 42 4.39 8.02 2.76
C ARG A 42 4.31 7.77 1.26
N PHE A 43 3.21 7.19 0.77
CA PHE A 43 3.08 6.91 -0.67
C PHE A 43 2.75 8.13 -1.52
N SER A 44 2.54 9.29 -0.89
CA SER A 44 2.48 10.59 -1.57
C SER A 44 3.87 11.22 -1.74
N THR A 45 4.91 10.70 -1.09
CA THR A 45 6.29 11.20 -1.20
C THR A 45 7.23 10.21 -1.90
N GLU A 46 6.92 8.92 -1.92
CA GLU A 46 7.69 7.90 -2.64
C GLU A 46 7.33 7.85 -4.13
N VAL A 47 8.33 7.76 -5.03
CA VAL A 47 8.14 7.60 -6.49
C VAL A 47 7.59 6.19 -6.82
N LYS A 48 6.32 5.99 -6.50
CA LYS A 48 5.51 4.80 -6.71
C LYS A 48 4.13 5.20 -7.26
N GLN A 49 3.42 4.25 -7.84
CA GLN A 49 2.13 4.50 -8.50
C GLN A 49 0.92 4.58 -7.54
N TYR A 50 1.06 4.14 -6.29
CA TYR A 50 -0.08 3.90 -5.39
C TYR A 50 -0.96 5.12 -5.10
N SER A 51 -0.38 6.31 -4.96
CA SER A 51 -1.18 7.55 -4.80
C SER A 51 -1.90 7.95 -6.09
N THR A 52 -1.35 7.60 -7.25
CA THR A 52 -2.00 7.80 -8.56
C THR A 52 -3.14 6.80 -8.74
N ASP A 53 -2.99 5.55 -8.28
CA ASP A 53 -4.05 4.54 -8.29
C ASP A 53 -5.28 5.02 -7.52
N ALA A 54 -5.08 5.57 -6.31
CA ALA A 54 -6.16 6.13 -5.50
C ALA A 54 -6.84 7.35 -6.18
N ALA A 55 -6.06 8.24 -6.78
CA ALA A 55 -6.58 9.41 -7.49
C ALA A 55 -7.44 9.00 -8.70
N LEU A 56 -6.96 8.05 -9.50
CA LEU A 56 -7.67 7.52 -10.66
C LEU A 56 -8.95 6.80 -10.24
N ALA A 57 -8.91 6.00 -9.16
CA ALA A 57 -10.10 5.34 -8.62
C ALA A 57 -11.20 6.35 -8.25
N LEU A 58 -10.86 7.40 -7.49
CA LEU A 58 -11.84 8.43 -7.13
C LEU A 58 -12.28 9.27 -8.32
N GLY A 59 -11.38 9.58 -9.24
CA GLY A 59 -11.70 10.26 -10.50
C GLY A 59 -12.73 9.48 -11.33
N ALA A 60 -12.57 8.16 -11.44
CA ALA A 60 -13.52 7.25 -12.09
C ALA A 60 -14.90 7.30 -11.43
N VAL A 61 -14.96 7.25 -10.08
CA VAL A 61 -16.22 7.37 -9.33
C VAL A 61 -16.88 8.73 -9.58
N ILE A 62 -16.10 9.83 -9.53
CA ILE A 62 -16.60 11.18 -9.79
C ILE A 62 -17.23 11.25 -11.19
N LEU A 63 -16.50 10.84 -12.23
CA LEU A 63 -16.98 10.89 -13.60
C LEU A 63 -18.29 10.10 -13.78
N ALA A 64 -18.38 8.90 -13.19
CA ALA A 64 -19.60 8.08 -13.23
C ALA A 64 -20.79 8.75 -12.53
N LEU A 65 -20.57 9.47 -11.41
CA LEU A 65 -21.62 10.21 -10.71
C LEU A 65 -22.03 11.51 -11.41
N TYR A 66 -21.15 12.12 -12.21
CA TYR A 66 -21.49 13.29 -13.03
C TYR A 66 -22.25 12.92 -14.30
N PHE A 67 -21.99 11.74 -14.85
CA PHE A 67 -22.70 11.19 -16.00
C PHE A 67 -23.51 9.96 -15.59
N PRO A 68 -24.59 10.13 -14.80
CA PRO A 68 -25.42 9.00 -14.40
C PRO A 68 -26.12 8.37 -15.63
N PRO A 69 -26.58 7.11 -15.51
CA PRO A 69 -27.18 6.36 -16.60
C PRO A 69 -28.26 7.14 -17.37
N GLU A 70 -29.11 7.91 -16.68
CA GLU A 70 -30.21 8.70 -17.26
C GLU A 70 -29.71 9.87 -18.15
N ARG A 71 -28.46 10.31 -17.96
CA ARG A 71 -27.88 11.50 -18.63
C ARG A 71 -26.80 11.13 -19.65
N LEU A 72 -26.61 9.84 -19.92
CA LEU A 72 -25.48 9.37 -20.71
C LEU A 72 -25.71 9.54 -22.23
N LYS A 73 -25.11 10.58 -22.79
CA LYS A 73 -25.05 10.85 -24.25
C LYS A 73 -23.98 10.02 -24.97
N THR A 74 -24.07 9.90 -26.30
CA THR A 74 -23.14 9.15 -27.17
C THR A 74 -21.66 9.48 -26.93
N ARG A 75 -21.32 10.77 -26.78
CA ARG A 75 -19.93 11.21 -26.49
C ARG A 75 -19.32 10.59 -25.23
N HIS A 76 -20.13 10.26 -24.23
CA HIS A 76 -19.61 9.72 -22.97
C HIS A 76 -19.23 8.24 -23.09
N TYR A 77 -19.85 7.48 -24.01
CA TYR A 77 -19.38 6.12 -24.31
C TYR A 77 -17.97 6.16 -24.92
N TRP A 78 -17.70 7.13 -25.80
CA TRP A 78 -16.35 7.34 -26.34
C TRP A 78 -15.35 7.76 -25.27
N ILE A 79 -15.73 8.70 -24.39
CA ILE A 79 -14.89 9.07 -23.24
C ILE A 79 -14.59 7.84 -22.40
N TRP A 80 -15.59 7.01 -22.08
CA TRP A 80 -15.38 5.79 -21.30
C TRP A 80 -14.51 4.77 -22.01
N ALA A 81 -14.71 4.51 -23.30
CA ALA A 81 -13.88 3.58 -24.08
C ALA A 81 -12.41 4.02 -24.08
N VAL A 82 -12.15 5.28 -24.42
CA VAL A 82 -10.78 5.81 -24.55
C VAL A 82 -10.13 6.02 -23.18
N ALA A 83 -10.77 6.79 -22.29
CA ALA A 83 -10.18 7.09 -20.98
C ALA A 83 -10.08 5.83 -20.10
N GLY A 84 -11.09 4.96 -20.12
CA GLY A 84 -11.05 3.67 -19.41
C GLY A 84 -9.96 2.75 -19.96
N GLY A 85 -9.84 2.62 -21.28
CA GLY A 85 -8.77 1.83 -21.90
C GLY A 85 -7.38 2.37 -21.57
N ILE A 86 -7.14 3.68 -21.73
CA ILE A 86 -5.85 4.31 -21.47
C ILE A 86 -5.47 4.22 -19.98
N SER A 87 -6.42 4.42 -19.07
CA SER A 87 -6.13 4.42 -17.61
C SER A 87 -5.63 3.08 -17.08
N LEU A 88 -5.95 1.96 -17.73
CA LEU A 88 -5.36 0.65 -17.40
C LEU A 88 -3.83 0.64 -17.49
N TRP A 89 -3.26 1.40 -18.42
CA TRP A 89 -1.80 1.49 -18.62
C TRP A 89 -1.09 2.30 -17.56
N PHE A 90 -1.83 3.13 -16.82
CA PHE A 90 -1.30 3.94 -15.73
C PHE A 90 -1.50 3.30 -14.36
N SER A 91 -2.49 2.39 -14.24
CA SER A 91 -2.90 1.85 -12.95
C SER A 91 -3.63 0.52 -13.11
N MET A 92 -3.02 -0.55 -12.61
CA MET A 92 -3.58 -1.89 -12.63
C MET A 92 -4.93 -2.02 -11.91
N PRO A 93 -5.13 -1.42 -10.72
CA PRO A 93 -6.42 -1.48 -10.04
C PRO A 93 -7.60 -0.85 -10.78
N VAL A 94 -7.35 -0.02 -11.81
CA VAL A 94 -8.42 0.56 -12.62
C VAL A 94 -9.28 -0.53 -13.27
N ALA A 95 -8.74 -1.73 -13.55
CA ALA A 95 -9.53 -2.85 -14.04
C ALA A 95 -10.73 -3.18 -13.11
N PHE A 96 -10.51 -3.15 -11.79
CA PHE A 96 -11.57 -3.34 -10.80
C PHE A 96 -12.55 -2.17 -10.75
N MET A 97 -12.04 -0.95 -10.91
CA MET A 97 -12.88 0.25 -11.00
C MET A 97 -13.81 0.20 -12.22
N LEU A 98 -13.31 -0.22 -13.38
CA LEU A 98 -14.08 -0.37 -14.62
C LEU A 98 -15.18 -1.44 -14.47
N ALA A 99 -14.92 -2.52 -13.74
CA ALA A 99 -15.95 -3.49 -13.40
C ALA A 99 -17.09 -2.86 -12.57
N GLY A 100 -16.74 -2.05 -11.56
CA GLY A 100 -17.71 -1.26 -10.78
C GLY A 100 -18.51 -0.26 -11.61
N ILE A 101 -17.83 0.47 -12.50
CA ILE A 101 -18.46 1.43 -13.42
C ILE A 101 -19.41 0.72 -14.39
N GLY A 102 -18.98 -0.39 -14.98
CA GLY A 102 -19.81 -1.21 -15.85
C GLY A 102 -21.07 -1.68 -15.15
N ALA A 103 -20.95 -2.24 -13.94
CA ALA A 103 -22.09 -2.69 -13.14
C ALA A 103 -23.03 -1.55 -12.77
N TYR A 104 -22.50 -0.38 -12.39
CA TYR A 104 -23.29 0.83 -12.12
C TYR A 104 -24.16 1.22 -13.32
N TYR A 105 -23.57 1.23 -14.52
CA TYR A 105 -24.30 1.57 -15.74
C TYR A 105 -25.28 0.49 -16.18
N PHE A 106 -24.88 -0.79 -16.17
CA PHE A 106 -25.79 -1.90 -16.48
C PHE A 106 -27.00 -1.93 -15.55
N TRP A 107 -26.79 -1.72 -14.24
CA TRP A 107 -27.87 -1.62 -13.27
C TRP A 107 -28.83 -0.47 -13.62
N GLY A 108 -28.30 0.72 -13.92
CA GLY A 108 -29.12 1.87 -14.30
C GLY A 108 -29.91 1.64 -15.59
N PHE A 109 -29.26 1.13 -16.63
CA PHE A 109 -29.90 0.86 -17.91
C PHE A 109 -30.94 -0.26 -17.83
N ALA A 110 -30.71 -1.29 -17.00
CA ALA A 110 -31.69 -2.34 -16.74
C ALA A 110 -32.95 -1.75 -16.07
N ARG A 111 -32.79 -0.86 -15.09
CA ARG A 111 -33.93 -0.16 -14.46
C ARG A 111 -34.69 0.73 -15.44
N GLN A 112 -33.99 1.34 -16.39
CA GLN A 112 -34.59 2.14 -17.47
C GLN A 112 -35.12 1.28 -18.63
N LYS A 113 -34.93 -0.04 -18.60
CA LYS A 113 -35.24 -0.97 -19.71
C LYS A 113 -34.59 -0.55 -21.05
N ASN A 114 -33.40 0.06 -21.00
CA ASN A 114 -32.72 0.61 -22.17
C ASN A 114 -31.67 -0.36 -22.74
N GLY A 115 -32.13 -1.36 -23.49
CA GLY A 115 -31.25 -2.39 -24.09
C GLY A 115 -30.20 -1.82 -25.06
N LYS A 116 -30.51 -0.73 -25.78
CA LYS A 116 -29.55 -0.07 -26.68
C LYS A 116 -28.37 0.54 -25.91
N ALA A 117 -28.63 1.17 -24.76
CA ALA A 117 -27.59 1.71 -23.90
C ALA A 117 -26.74 0.60 -23.27
N MET A 118 -27.36 -0.51 -22.86
CA MET A 118 -26.65 -1.70 -22.38
C MET A 118 -25.70 -2.25 -23.45
N MET A 119 -26.16 -2.42 -24.69
CA MET A 119 -25.32 -2.89 -25.79
C MET A 119 -24.13 -1.97 -26.03
N ARG A 120 -24.34 -0.65 -26.07
CA ARG A 120 -23.26 0.34 -26.24
C ARG A 120 -22.23 0.28 -25.12
N MET A 121 -22.66 0.14 -23.87
CA MET A 121 -21.75 -0.04 -22.73
C MET A 121 -21.05 -1.40 -22.78
N GLY A 122 -21.70 -2.44 -23.30
CA GLY A 122 -21.07 -3.73 -23.58
C GLY A 122 -19.91 -3.60 -24.57
N LEU A 123 -20.08 -2.83 -25.65
CA LEU A 123 -19.00 -2.55 -26.61
C LEU A 123 -17.84 -1.77 -25.95
N VAL A 124 -18.15 -0.83 -25.06
CA VAL A 124 -17.13 -0.13 -24.25
C VAL A 124 -16.37 -1.12 -23.36
N GLY A 125 -17.08 -2.06 -22.73
CA GLY A 125 -16.47 -3.13 -21.93
C GLY A 125 -15.56 -4.05 -22.73
N ILE A 126 -15.92 -4.38 -23.98
CA ILE A 126 -15.06 -5.14 -24.89
C ILE A 126 -13.78 -4.36 -25.21
N ALA A 127 -13.87 -3.05 -25.44
CA ALA A 127 -12.70 -2.21 -25.67
C ALA A 127 -11.76 -2.18 -24.44
N TRP A 128 -12.32 -2.12 -23.23
CA TRP A 128 -11.54 -2.24 -21.99
C TRP A 128 -10.86 -3.60 -21.85
N ALA A 129 -11.58 -4.69 -22.11
CA ALA A 129 -11.03 -6.03 -22.05
C ALA A 129 -9.89 -6.22 -23.07
N ALA A 130 -10.05 -5.74 -24.31
CA ALA A 130 -9.00 -5.77 -25.33
C ALA A 130 -7.76 -4.96 -24.91
N SER A 131 -7.96 -3.79 -24.30
CA SER A 131 -6.85 -2.97 -23.78
C SER A 131 -6.12 -3.67 -22.62
N PHE A 132 -6.86 -4.25 -21.68
CA PHE A 132 -6.29 -5.01 -20.56
C PHE A 132 -5.53 -6.25 -21.03
N ILE A 133 -6.09 -7.02 -21.96
CA ILE A 133 -5.43 -8.20 -22.54
C ILE A 133 -4.11 -7.79 -23.21
N THR A 134 -4.12 -6.69 -23.98
CA THR A 134 -2.90 -6.16 -24.59
C THR A 134 -1.85 -5.79 -23.53
N LEU A 135 -2.25 -5.05 -22.49
CA LEU A 135 -1.37 -4.69 -21.38
C LEU A 135 -0.80 -5.93 -20.67
N TYR A 136 -1.64 -6.95 -20.44
CA TYR A 136 -1.24 -8.18 -19.78
C TYR A 136 -0.18 -8.94 -20.59
N LEU A 137 -0.44 -9.14 -21.88
CA LEU A 137 0.47 -9.88 -22.76
C LEU A 137 1.80 -9.16 -22.98
N MET A 138 1.79 -7.83 -23.08
CA MET A 138 3.00 -7.05 -23.37
C MET A 138 3.85 -6.74 -22.12
N VAL A 139 3.22 -6.51 -20.96
CA VAL A 139 3.92 -5.96 -19.80
C VAL A 139 3.85 -6.89 -18.60
N LEU A 140 2.66 -7.35 -18.23
CA LEU A 140 2.46 -7.99 -16.92
C LEU A 140 2.95 -9.43 -16.86
N ARG A 141 2.79 -10.18 -17.96
CA ARG A 141 3.13 -11.60 -18.02
C ARG A 141 4.59 -11.89 -17.65
N ALA A 142 5.51 -11.03 -18.07
CA ALA A 142 6.94 -11.20 -17.75
C ALA A 142 7.25 -11.08 -16.25
N GLY A 143 6.40 -10.39 -15.48
CA GLY A 143 6.56 -10.23 -14.03
C GLY A 143 5.99 -11.40 -13.22
N THR A 144 5.00 -12.12 -13.75
CA THR A 144 4.29 -13.20 -13.03
C THR A 144 5.06 -14.52 -12.98
N GLU A 145 6.15 -14.65 -13.73
CA GLU A 145 6.94 -15.89 -13.85
C GLU A 145 8.14 -15.94 -12.88
N LYS A 146 8.36 -14.91 -12.04
CA LYS A 146 9.48 -14.87 -11.10
C LYS A 146 9.10 -15.46 -9.74
N GLU A 147 9.69 -16.60 -9.39
CA GLU A 147 9.44 -17.33 -8.13
C GLU A 147 9.56 -16.45 -6.88
N VAL A 148 10.62 -15.64 -6.80
CA VAL A 148 10.85 -14.71 -5.66
C VAL A 148 9.67 -13.75 -5.43
N LEU A 149 9.01 -13.30 -6.50
CA LEU A 149 7.83 -12.43 -6.38
C LEU A 149 6.59 -13.24 -5.96
N LEU A 150 6.45 -14.48 -6.42
CA LEU A 150 5.33 -15.33 -6.03
C LEU A 150 5.37 -15.63 -4.53
N ASP A 151 6.54 -15.97 -3.99
CA ASP A 151 6.71 -16.26 -2.55
C ASP A 151 6.41 -15.03 -1.69
N TYR A 152 6.87 -13.85 -2.11
CA TYR A 152 6.57 -12.60 -1.40
C TYR A 152 5.06 -12.27 -1.38
N HIS A 153 4.34 -12.61 -2.46
CA HIS A 153 2.92 -12.32 -2.61
C HIS A 153 2.01 -13.36 -1.94
N ALA A 154 2.51 -14.59 -1.73
CA ALA A 154 1.73 -15.73 -1.25
C ALA A 154 0.90 -15.45 0.03
N PRO A 155 1.45 -14.82 1.09
CA PRO A 155 0.70 -14.56 2.33
C PRO A 155 -0.47 -13.59 2.15
N TYR A 156 -0.48 -12.81 1.08
CA TYR A 156 -1.43 -11.73 0.84
C TYR A 156 -2.55 -12.10 -0.15
N PHE A 157 -2.60 -13.36 -0.61
CA PHE A 157 -3.75 -13.84 -1.36
C PHE A 157 -4.88 -14.27 -0.44
N PHE A 158 -6.11 -13.93 -0.79
CA PHE A 158 -7.26 -14.30 0.02
C PHE A 158 -7.50 -15.81 -0.03
N PRO A 159 -7.51 -16.52 1.11
CA PRO A 159 -7.55 -17.99 1.09
C PRO A 159 -8.92 -18.51 0.66
N LEU A 160 -8.93 -19.50 -0.24
CA LEU A 160 -10.14 -20.21 -0.65
C LEU A 160 -10.56 -21.28 0.38
N ARG A 161 -9.58 -21.90 1.06
CA ARG A 161 -9.76 -23.03 1.98
C ARG A 161 -10.18 -22.55 3.38
N ILE A 162 -11.33 -21.88 3.48
CA ILE A 162 -11.85 -21.27 4.72
C ILE A 162 -12.15 -22.26 5.85
N TRP A 163 -12.12 -23.56 5.58
CA TRP A 163 -12.26 -24.62 6.58
C TRP A 163 -10.97 -24.91 7.36
N GLU A 164 -9.83 -24.30 6.99
CA GLU A 164 -8.56 -24.46 7.71
C GLU A 164 -8.36 -23.34 8.73
N ALA A 165 -7.85 -23.69 9.92
CA ALA A 165 -7.53 -22.71 10.96
C ALA A 165 -6.54 -21.63 10.48
N GLY A 166 -5.58 -22.03 9.63
CA GLY A 166 -4.62 -21.11 9.01
C GLY A 166 -5.27 -20.06 8.12
N ALA A 167 -6.37 -20.40 7.44
CA ALA A 167 -7.08 -19.47 6.55
C ALA A 167 -7.69 -18.30 7.33
N TRP A 168 -8.26 -18.56 8.52
CA TRP A 168 -8.83 -17.49 9.36
C TRP A 168 -7.78 -16.52 9.87
N ARG A 169 -6.60 -17.03 10.23
CA ARG A 169 -5.46 -16.19 10.63
C ARG A 169 -5.02 -15.30 9.46
N GLN A 170 -4.82 -15.90 8.28
CA GLN A 170 -4.45 -15.16 7.07
C GLN A 170 -5.49 -14.11 6.67
N MET A 171 -6.78 -14.44 6.71
CA MET A 171 -7.87 -13.48 6.47
C MET A 171 -7.81 -12.32 7.47
N GLY A 172 -7.60 -12.63 8.75
CA GLY A 172 -7.42 -11.65 9.81
C GLY A 172 -6.25 -10.70 9.51
N ASP A 173 -5.10 -11.23 9.11
CA ASP A 173 -3.90 -10.46 8.75
C ASP A 173 -4.14 -9.57 7.53
N ILE A 174 -4.83 -10.08 6.50
CA ILE A 174 -5.21 -9.30 5.31
C ILE A 174 -6.15 -8.15 5.68
N PHE A 175 -7.25 -8.44 6.39
CA PHE A 175 -8.20 -7.40 6.80
C PHE A 175 -7.54 -6.37 7.72
N TYR A 176 -6.73 -6.82 8.68
CA TYR A 176 -5.98 -5.94 9.56
C TYR A 176 -5.02 -5.04 8.78
N GLY A 177 -4.27 -5.60 7.82
CA GLY A 177 -3.35 -4.85 6.96
C GLY A 177 -4.05 -3.82 6.07
N LEU A 178 -5.25 -4.12 5.56
CA LEU A 178 -6.01 -3.21 4.70
C LEU A 178 -6.75 -2.12 5.48
N LEU A 179 -7.33 -2.46 6.63
CA LEU A 179 -8.23 -1.57 7.37
C LEU A 179 -7.50 -0.71 8.38
N ARG A 180 -6.49 -1.23 9.09
CA ARG A 180 -5.75 -0.48 10.12
C ARG A 180 -5.15 0.84 9.61
N PRO A 181 -4.53 0.92 8.41
CA PRO A 181 -3.97 2.17 7.91
C PRO A 181 -5.00 3.29 7.72
N VAL A 182 -6.29 2.95 7.72
CA VAL A 182 -7.39 3.84 7.31
C VAL A 182 -8.40 4.05 8.44
N LEU A 183 -8.68 3.02 9.24
CA LEU A 183 -9.67 3.02 10.32
C LEU A 183 -9.05 3.20 11.72
N GLY A 184 -7.71 3.18 11.81
CA GLY A 184 -6.98 3.48 13.04
C GLY A 184 -6.34 2.29 13.72
N PHE A 185 -5.62 2.61 14.79
CA PHE A 185 -4.67 1.70 15.47
C PHE A 185 -5.23 1.08 16.75
N THR A 186 -6.40 1.53 17.21
CA THR A 186 -7.03 1.04 18.44
C THR A 186 -8.11 -0.01 18.11
N VAL A 187 -8.34 -0.97 19.01
CA VAL A 187 -9.38 -2.00 18.84
C VAL A 187 -10.77 -1.36 18.77
N VAL A 188 -11.05 -0.39 19.64
CA VAL A 188 -12.31 0.36 19.66
C VAL A 188 -12.54 1.09 18.33
N GLY A 189 -11.49 1.71 17.80
CA GLY A 189 -11.53 2.41 16.53
C GLY A 189 -11.77 1.48 15.34
N LEU A 190 -11.09 0.33 15.32
CA LEU A 190 -11.29 -0.66 14.28
C LEU A 190 -12.72 -1.23 14.29
N ILE A 191 -13.27 -1.56 15.47
CA ILE A 191 -14.64 -2.06 15.60
C ILE A 191 -15.64 -1.01 15.14
N THR A 192 -15.49 0.23 15.58
CA THR A 192 -16.39 1.33 15.22
C THR A 192 -16.29 1.65 13.73
N GLY A 193 -15.08 1.79 13.19
CA GLY A 193 -14.84 2.01 11.77
C GLY A 193 -15.42 0.90 10.89
N VAL A 194 -15.22 -0.37 11.25
CA VAL A 194 -15.83 -1.51 10.54
C VAL A 194 -17.36 -1.49 10.65
N GLY A 195 -17.90 -1.19 11.83
CA GLY A 195 -19.34 -1.04 12.03
C GLY A 195 -19.94 0.05 11.13
N LEU A 196 -19.29 1.22 11.05
CA LEU A 196 -19.69 2.32 10.17
C LEU A 196 -19.53 1.95 8.69
N LEU A 197 -18.47 1.25 8.31
CA LEU A 197 -18.26 0.75 6.94
C LEU A 197 -19.41 -0.16 6.52
N LEU A 198 -19.71 -1.19 7.33
CA LEU A 198 -20.78 -2.15 7.05
C LEU A 198 -22.15 -1.48 7.03
N TRP A 199 -22.41 -0.57 7.98
CA TRP A 199 -23.65 0.20 8.01
C TRP A 199 -23.79 1.09 6.77
N GLY A 200 -22.74 1.81 6.37
CA GLY A 200 -22.73 2.64 5.18
C GLY A 200 -22.94 1.83 3.90
N ALA A 201 -22.29 0.67 3.78
CA ALA A 201 -22.48 -0.27 2.70
C ALA A 201 -23.94 -0.76 2.61
N TYR A 202 -24.51 -1.21 3.73
CA TYR A 202 -25.91 -1.64 3.81
C TYR A 202 -26.88 -0.52 3.41
N ARG A 203 -26.67 0.70 3.90
CA ARG A 203 -27.54 1.85 3.59
C ARG A 203 -27.47 2.23 2.11
N LEU A 204 -26.26 2.27 1.54
CA LEU A 204 -26.10 2.52 0.10
C LEU A 204 -26.74 1.41 -0.74
N ALA A 205 -26.58 0.14 -0.37
CA ALA A 205 -27.18 -0.98 -1.10
C ALA A 205 -28.71 -0.88 -1.16
N ARG A 206 -29.35 -0.43 -0.07
CA ARG A 206 -30.80 -0.29 0.04
C ARG A 206 -31.35 0.98 -0.64
N GLN A 207 -30.64 2.10 -0.56
CA GLN A 207 -31.16 3.40 -1.00
C GLN A 207 -30.63 3.85 -2.37
N LYS A 208 -29.38 3.53 -2.67
CA LYS A 208 -28.66 3.99 -3.86
C LYS A 208 -27.85 2.83 -4.43
N THR A 209 -28.51 1.73 -4.77
CA THR A 209 -27.87 0.47 -5.20
C THR A 209 -26.86 0.66 -6.32
N GLY A 210 -27.11 1.56 -7.29
CA GLY A 210 -26.12 1.89 -8.32
C GLY A 210 -24.82 2.46 -7.73
N VAL A 211 -24.93 3.42 -6.81
CA VAL A 211 -23.75 4.01 -6.13
C VAL A 211 -23.05 2.99 -5.24
N PHE A 212 -23.80 2.09 -4.60
CA PHE A 212 -23.22 0.95 -3.89
C PHE A 212 -22.37 0.08 -4.82
N LEU A 213 -22.90 -0.33 -5.98
CA LEU A 213 -22.15 -1.12 -6.96
C LEU A 213 -20.89 -0.37 -7.43
N LEU A 214 -20.99 0.93 -7.67
CA LEU A 214 -19.87 1.76 -8.11
C LEU A 214 -18.71 1.79 -7.10
N ILE A 215 -18.99 1.76 -5.79
CA ILE A 215 -17.99 1.87 -4.71
C ILE A 215 -17.55 0.50 -4.19
N ALA A 216 -18.50 -0.41 -3.95
CA ALA A 216 -18.24 -1.69 -3.31
C ALA A 216 -17.74 -2.75 -4.29
N LEU A 217 -18.21 -2.74 -5.55
CA LEU A 217 -17.83 -3.78 -6.51
C LEU A 217 -16.33 -3.76 -6.86
N PRO A 218 -15.63 -2.63 -6.99
CA PRO A 218 -14.18 -2.63 -7.18
C PRO A 218 -13.42 -3.31 -6.03
N ILE A 219 -13.88 -3.11 -4.78
CA ILE A 219 -13.31 -3.79 -3.61
C ILE A 219 -13.54 -5.30 -3.74
N LEU A 220 -14.80 -5.72 -3.95
CA LEU A 220 -15.17 -7.14 -4.09
C LEU A 220 -14.45 -7.83 -5.25
N ALA A 221 -14.27 -7.13 -6.38
CA ALA A 221 -13.54 -7.63 -7.54
C ALA A 221 -12.05 -7.85 -7.23
N GLY A 222 -11.43 -6.97 -6.44
CA GLY A 222 -10.05 -7.16 -5.99
C GLY A 222 -9.90 -8.36 -5.05
N PHE A 223 -10.85 -8.56 -4.12
CA PHE A 223 -10.88 -9.77 -3.29
C PHE A 223 -11.11 -11.03 -4.12
N ALA A 224 -12.04 -11.01 -5.07
CA ALA A 224 -12.29 -12.13 -5.97
C ALA A 224 -11.05 -12.47 -6.81
N ALA A 225 -10.37 -11.48 -7.37
CA ALA A 225 -9.11 -11.68 -8.08
C ALA A 225 -8.03 -12.26 -7.15
N SER A 226 -8.03 -11.89 -5.88
CA SER A 226 -7.10 -12.43 -4.88
C SER A 226 -7.31 -13.90 -4.58
N VAL A 227 -8.57 -14.35 -4.52
CA VAL A 227 -8.91 -15.78 -4.38
C VAL A 227 -8.34 -16.63 -5.51
N PHE A 228 -8.24 -16.08 -6.72
CA PHE A 228 -7.65 -16.74 -7.89
C PHE A 228 -6.15 -16.50 -8.04
N HIS A 229 -5.48 -15.95 -7.03
CA HIS A 229 -4.06 -15.56 -7.07
C HIS A 229 -3.70 -14.55 -8.17
N LEU A 230 -4.69 -13.82 -8.70
CA LEU A 230 -4.49 -12.81 -9.76
C LEU A 230 -4.16 -11.43 -9.20
N PHE A 231 -4.48 -11.19 -7.92
CA PHE A 231 -4.23 -9.91 -7.26
C PHE A 231 -3.85 -10.09 -5.79
N SER A 232 -2.71 -9.56 -5.39
CA SER A 232 -2.23 -9.66 -4.01
C SER A 232 -2.74 -8.48 -3.20
N LEU A 233 -3.37 -8.75 -2.04
CA LEU A 233 -3.96 -7.74 -1.16
C LEU A 233 -2.93 -7.10 -0.23
N ILE A 234 -1.69 -6.91 -0.72
CA ILE A 234 -0.67 -6.14 0.00
C ILE A 234 -1.21 -4.71 0.19
N PRO A 235 -1.13 -4.12 1.40
CA PRO A 235 -1.73 -2.82 1.68
C PRO A 235 -1.36 -1.71 0.69
N ARG A 236 -0.10 -1.68 0.25
CA ARG A 236 0.38 -0.63 -0.68
C ARG A 236 -0.18 -0.80 -2.09
N VAL A 237 -0.31 -2.04 -2.55
CA VAL A 237 -0.89 -2.38 -3.86
C VAL A 237 -2.41 -2.15 -3.85
N SER A 238 -3.05 -2.34 -2.69
CA SER A 238 -4.49 -2.16 -2.49
C SER A 238 -4.89 -0.74 -2.10
N MET A 239 -3.98 0.24 -2.21
CA MET A 239 -4.21 1.62 -1.76
C MET A 239 -5.41 2.28 -2.45
N PHE A 240 -5.78 1.86 -3.66
CA PHE A 240 -6.98 2.34 -4.35
C PHE A 240 -8.29 2.02 -3.60
N MET A 241 -8.32 0.95 -2.78
CA MET A 241 -9.49 0.57 -1.97
C MET A 241 -9.65 1.47 -0.75
N MET A 242 -8.56 2.05 -0.24
CA MET A 242 -8.55 2.83 1.00
C MET A 242 -9.56 4.00 0.99
N PRO A 243 -9.57 4.89 -0.02
CA PRO A 243 -10.56 5.95 -0.04
C PRO A 243 -11.98 5.42 -0.31
N LEU A 244 -12.15 4.25 -0.94
CA LEU A 244 -13.47 3.63 -1.10
C LEU A 244 -14.00 3.10 0.25
N PHE A 245 -13.15 2.49 1.08
CA PHE A 245 -13.51 2.13 2.46
C PHE A 245 -13.94 3.37 3.25
N LEU A 246 -13.18 4.47 3.17
CA LEU A 246 -13.55 5.71 3.84
C LEU A 246 -14.84 6.33 3.33
N LEU A 247 -15.18 6.20 2.03
CA LEU A 247 -16.49 6.64 1.51
C LEU A 247 -17.63 5.84 2.13
N LEU A 248 -17.45 4.52 2.33
CA LEU A 248 -18.44 3.68 3.01
C LEU A 248 -18.57 4.06 4.49
N VAL A 249 -17.45 4.27 5.19
CA VAL A 249 -17.43 4.76 6.57
C VAL A 249 -18.13 6.12 6.67
N ALA A 250 -17.84 7.07 5.78
CA ALA A 250 -18.45 8.38 5.76
C ALA A 250 -19.98 8.30 5.54
N CYS A 251 -20.43 7.39 4.67
CA CYS A 251 -21.86 7.11 4.50
C CYS A 251 -22.50 6.60 5.80
N GLY A 252 -21.86 5.63 6.46
CA GLY A 252 -22.34 5.07 7.73
C GLY A 252 -22.39 6.11 8.84
N ALA A 253 -21.31 6.87 9.02
CA ALA A 253 -21.19 7.97 9.97
C ALA A 253 -22.27 9.03 9.74
N SER A 254 -22.49 9.45 8.49
CA SER A 254 -23.49 10.45 8.16
C SER A 254 -24.91 9.97 8.49
N GLU A 255 -25.21 8.70 8.20
CA GLU A 255 -26.54 8.13 8.49
C GLU A 255 -26.76 7.96 9.99
N ALA A 256 -25.74 7.48 10.73
CA ALA A 256 -25.77 7.37 12.18
C ALA A 256 -25.95 8.74 12.83
N TRP A 257 -25.23 9.76 12.36
CA TRP A 257 -25.34 11.14 12.85
C TRP A 257 -26.74 11.72 12.65
N LYS A 258 -27.31 11.60 11.44
CA LYS A 258 -28.65 12.13 11.11
C LYS A 258 -29.75 11.54 12.00
N LYS A 259 -29.67 10.23 12.31
CA LYS A 259 -30.69 9.51 13.09
C LYS A 259 -30.47 9.54 14.60
N GLY A 260 -29.24 9.79 15.05
CA GLY A 260 -28.90 9.81 16.47
C GLY A 260 -29.52 10.99 17.22
N ASN A 261 -29.87 10.77 18.49
CA ASN A 261 -30.16 11.83 19.44
C ASN A 261 -28.86 12.56 19.88
N LEU A 262 -28.98 13.61 20.70
CA LEU A 262 -27.81 14.40 21.14
C LEU A 262 -26.74 13.52 21.81
N TYR A 263 -27.12 12.67 22.78
CA TYR A 263 -26.18 11.81 23.50
C TYR A 263 -25.45 10.83 22.59
N PHE A 264 -26.17 10.21 21.65
CA PHE A 264 -25.55 9.33 20.65
C PHE A 264 -24.59 10.10 19.74
N ARG A 265 -24.96 11.31 19.31
CA ARG A 265 -24.06 12.16 18.50
C ARG A 265 -22.80 12.54 19.25
N LEU A 266 -22.91 12.89 20.54
CA LEU A 266 -21.75 13.19 21.39
C LEU A 266 -20.86 11.94 21.57
N ALA A 267 -21.46 10.77 21.81
CA ALA A 267 -20.72 9.52 21.91
C ALA A 267 -20.00 9.17 20.59
N LEU A 268 -20.71 9.27 19.46
CA LEU A 268 -20.15 9.05 18.13
C LEU A 268 -19.04 10.04 17.81
N LEU A 269 -19.20 11.32 18.17
CA LEU A 269 -18.16 12.34 18.03
C LEU A 269 -16.92 11.99 18.85
N GLY A 270 -17.11 11.57 20.11
CA GLY A 270 -16.04 11.11 20.98
C GLY A 270 -15.27 9.94 20.38
N LEU A 271 -15.96 8.95 19.82
CA LEU A 271 -15.34 7.81 19.11
C LEU A 271 -14.55 8.26 17.87
N MET A 272 -15.13 9.15 17.05
CA MET A 272 -14.45 9.69 15.86
C MET A 272 -13.17 10.47 16.23
N ILE A 273 -13.19 11.23 17.33
CA ILE A 273 -12.01 11.96 17.81
C ILE A 273 -10.96 10.98 18.34
N LEU A 274 -11.38 9.98 19.13
CA LEU A 274 -10.50 8.94 19.64
C LEU A 274 -9.81 8.17 18.52
N GLU A 275 -10.53 7.89 17.44
CA GLU A 275 -10.00 7.28 16.22
C GLU A 275 -9.04 8.19 15.46
N ALA A 276 -9.33 9.49 15.41
CA ALA A 276 -8.50 10.47 14.71
C ALA A 276 -7.23 10.87 15.45
N ALA A 277 -7.21 10.76 16.79
CA ALA A 277 -6.08 11.19 17.59
C ALA A 277 -4.75 10.50 17.24
N PRO A 278 -4.67 9.17 17.05
CA PRO A 278 -3.42 8.51 16.64
C PRO A 278 -2.89 9.00 15.29
N PHE A 279 -3.77 9.37 14.37
CA PHE A 279 -3.39 9.92 13.06
C PHE A 279 -2.84 11.34 13.19
N ALA A 280 -3.31 12.11 14.18
CA ALA A 280 -2.76 13.43 14.45
C ALA A 280 -1.27 13.41 14.85
N ASN A 281 -0.70 12.27 15.26
CA ASN A 281 0.75 12.14 15.45
C ASN A 281 1.55 12.43 14.18
N SER A 282 0.95 12.26 12.99
CA SER A 282 1.57 12.69 11.73
C SER A 282 1.75 14.20 11.62
N LEU A 283 1.01 15.00 12.40
CA LEU A 283 1.26 16.44 12.50
C LEU A 283 2.61 16.75 13.16
N GLY A 284 3.09 15.89 14.05
CA GLY A 284 4.43 16.02 14.66
C GLY A 284 5.57 15.80 13.66
N GLN A 285 5.27 15.24 12.48
CA GLN A 285 6.22 15.10 11.38
C GLN A 285 6.23 16.34 10.46
N LEU A 286 5.30 17.29 10.65
CA LEU A 286 5.32 18.53 9.88
C LEU A 286 6.60 19.32 10.17
N GLY A 287 7.33 19.65 9.11
CA GLY A 287 8.60 20.36 9.21
C GLY A 287 9.80 19.50 9.61
N ARG A 288 9.65 18.18 9.76
CA ARG A 288 10.75 17.24 9.95
C ARG A 288 10.89 16.34 8.71
N SER A 289 12.13 16.15 8.26
CA SER A 289 12.40 15.12 7.23
C SER A 289 12.07 13.75 7.83
N THR A 290 11.24 12.97 7.14
CA THR A 290 11.00 11.57 7.54
C THR A 290 12.06 10.72 6.86
N GLU A 291 13.17 10.50 7.55
CA GLU A 291 14.19 9.57 7.08
C GLU A 291 13.82 8.15 7.54
N ILE A 292 13.60 7.26 6.57
CA ILE A 292 13.28 5.86 6.84
C ILE A 292 14.57 5.07 7.09
N GLU A 293 15.65 5.45 6.40
CA GLU A 293 16.94 4.79 6.43
C GLU A 293 18.05 5.74 5.97
N ASN A 294 19.19 5.74 6.68
CA ASN A 294 20.40 6.48 6.33
C ASN A 294 21.63 5.56 6.19
N LEU A 295 21.62 4.70 5.16
CA LEU A 295 22.77 3.85 4.83
C LEU A 295 24.01 4.68 4.40
N LYS A 296 23.84 5.88 3.84
CA LYS A 296 24.95 6.74 3.41
C LYS A 296 25.87 7.13 4.57
N GLY A 297 25.30 7.48 5.73
CA GLY A 297 26.05 7.80 6.95
C GLY A 297 26.93 6.63 7.35
N VAL A 298 26.33 5.44 7.49
CA VAL A 298 27.03 4.18 7.81
C VAL A 298 28.17 3.89 6.85
N LEU A 299 27.92 3.92 5.54
CA LEU A 299 28.96 3.63 4.54
C LEU A 299 30.10 4.65 4.58
N THR A 300 29.79 5.92 4.82
CA THR A 300 30.79 6.99 4.91
C THR A 300 31.68 6.78 6.13
N GLU A 301 31.09 6.46 7.28
CA GLU A 301 31.83 6.26 8.52
C GLU A 301 32.67 4.98 8.50
N ILE A 302 32.13 3.87 8.00
CA ILE A 302 32.90 2.62 7.78
C ILE A 302 34.13 2.92 6.92
N LYS A 303 33.95 3.68 5.83
CA LYS A 303 35.05 4.03 4.93
C LYS A 303 36.09 4.92 5.62
N GLN A 304 35.66 5.89 6.44
CA GLN A 304 36.55 6.77 7.20
C GLN A 304 37.39 6.02 8.23
N GLN A 305 36.84 4.97 8.85
CA GLN A 305 37.58 4.14 9.80
C GLN A 305 38.71 3.33 9.14
N GLY A 306 38.61 3.03 7.85
CA GLY A 306 39.70 2.43 7.06
C GLY A 306 40.19 1.06 7.56
N ARG A 307 39.35 0.32 8.29
CA ARG A 307 39.73 -0.99 8.86
C ARG A 307 39.99 -2.03 7.75
N PRO A 308 41.08 -2.81 7.83
CA PRO A 308 41.44 -3.78 6.80
C PRO A 308 40.63 -5.08 6.95
N GLY A 309 39.69 -5.32 6.03
CA GLY A 309 38.89 -6.55 5.98
C GLY A 309 37.70 -6.45 5.03
N PRO A 310 37.03 -7.57 4.71
CA PRO A 310 35.83 -7.55 3.87
C PRO A 310 34.67 -6.86 4.59
N SER A 311 33.76 -6.30 3.79
CA SER A 311 32.48 -5.75 4.27
C SER A 311 31.34 -6.62 3.75
N TYR A 312 30.75 -7.45 4.61
CA TYR A 312 29.62 -8.28 4.25
C TYR A 312 28.34 -7.45 4.34
N ILE A 313 27.72 -7.24 3.18
CA ILE A 313 26.50 -6.46 3.02
C ILE A 313 25.32 -7.42 3.12
N ASP A 314 24.47 -7.24 4.14
CA ASP A 314 23.25 -8.02 4.33
C ASP A 314 22.36 -8.01 3.08
N GLY A 315 21.64 -9.11 2.83
CA GLY A 315 20.79 -9.25 1.65
C GLY A 315 19.76 -8.14 1.49
N ALA A 316 19.20 -7.62 2.59
CA ALA A 316 18.27 -6.49 2.57
C ALA A 316 18.96 -5.16 2.20
N ALA A 317 20.24 -5.03 2.57
CA ALA A 317 21.08 -3.86 2.30
C ALA A 317 21.61 -3.82 0.87
N VAL A 318 21.72 -4.96 0.18
CA VAL A 318 22.31 -5.06 -1.16
C VAL A 318 21.71 -4.07 -2.18
N PRO A 319 20.38 -3.92 -2.34
CA PRO A 319 19.83 -2.98 -3.32
C PRO A 319 20.24 -1.53 -3.06
N ALA A 320 20.19 -1.10 -1.80
CA ALA A 320 20.58 0.26 -1.40
C ALA A 320 22.09 0.47 -1.56
N TYR A 321 22.90 -0.51 -1.14
CA TYR A 321 24.34 -0.49 -1.31
C TYR A 321 24.74 -0.41 -2.79
N ARG A 322 24.15 -1.23 -3.67
CA ARG A 322 24.42 -1.18 -5.12
C ARG A 322 24.10 0.20 -5.69
N TYR A 323 22.95 0.77 -5.31
CA TYR A 323 22.60 2.12 -5.74
C TYR A 323 23.65 3.16 -5.34
N TYR A 324 24.02 3.20 -4.06
CA TYR A 324 24.99 4.19 -3.58
C TYR A 324 26.40 3.95 -4.09
N SER A 325 26.85 2.70 -4.23
CA SER A 325 28.21 2.36 -4.64
C SER A 325 28.42 2.35 -6.16
N GLN A 326 27.36 2.22 -6.99
CA GLN A 326 27.49 2.08 -8.44
C GLN A 326 26.88 3.24 -9.23
N TRP A 327 25.70 3.73 -8.82
CA TRP A 327 24.89 4.66 -9.63
C TRP A 327 24.81 6.07 -9.07
N HIS A 328 25.05 6.28 -7.77
CA HIS A 328 25.00 7.60 -7.16
C HIS A 328 26.18 8.49 -7.60
N ASP A 329 25.95 9.81 -7.74
CA ASP A 329 26.98 10.76 -8.20
C ASP A 329 28.25 10.73 -7.33
N LYS A 330 28.06 10.67 -6.01
CA LYS A 330 29.12 10.53 -5.01
C LYS A 330 29.55 9.08 -4.73
N LYS A 331 29.37 8.16 -5.67
CA LYS A 331 29.62 6.70 -5.47
C LYS A 331 30.97 6.36 -4.86
N GLN A 332 32.01 7.12 -5.20
CA GLN A 332 33.34 6.92 -4.63
C GLN A 332 33.35 7.03 -3.10
N GLN A 333 32.45 7.79 -2.48
CA GLN A 333 32.36 7.92 -1.03
C GLN A 333 31.76 6.68 -0.35
N TYR A 334 30.97 5.90 -1.08
CA TYR A 334 30.18 4.79 -0.52
C TYR A 334 30.67 3.40 -0.93
N GLN A 335 31.66 3.32 -1.83
CA GLN A 335 32.31 2.08 -2.19
C GLN A 335 33.20 1.60 -1.04
N LEU A 336 32.86 0.44 -0.49
CA LEU A 336 33.66 -0.25 0.51
C LEU A 336 34.62 -1.24 -0.18
N PRO A 337 35.93 -1.18 0.09
CA PRO A 337 36.89 -2.18 -0.42
C PRO A 337 36.52 -3.58 0.06
N GLY A 338 36.57 -4.57 -0.82
CA GLY A 338 36.27 -5.96 -0.47
C GLY A 338 34.82 -6.20 -0.03
N ALA A 339 33.87 -5.40 -0.52
CA ALA A 339 32.45 -5.60 -0.22
C ALA A 339 31.93 -6.93 -0.81
N VAL A 340 31.38 -7.78 0.05
CA VAL A 340 30.77 -9.06 -0.31
C VAL A 340 29.26 -8.92 -0.17
N LEU A 341 28.53 -9.14 -1.27
CA LEU A 341 27.07 -9.01 -1.29
C LEU A 341 26.44 -10.34 -0.88
N LEU A 342 25.81 -10.39 0.28
CA LEU A 342 25.13 -11.59 0.75
C LEU A 342 23.79 -11.75 0.03
N SER A 343 23.41 -13.00 -0.20
CA SER A 343 22.05 -13.35 -0.60
C SER A 343 21.19 -13.63 0.63
N TRP A 344 19.86 -13.64 0.46
CA TRP A 344 18.92 -13.93 1.56
C TRP A 344 19.14 -15.32 2.19
N ASP A 345 19.68 -16.27 1.43
CA ASP A 345 19.93 -17.66 1.85
C ASP A 345 21.42 -17.93 2.15
N SER A 346 22.26 -16.89 2.19
CA SER A 346 23.69 -17.04 2.46
C SER A 346 23.92 -17.56 3.87
N ASN A 347 24.69 -18.66 4.00
CA ASN A 347 25.11 -19.17 5.29
C ASN A 347 26.25 -18.30 5.85
N LEU A 348 25.88 -17.25 6.58
CA LEU A 348 26.81 -16.30 7.16
C LEU A 348 27.90 -16.98 8.01
N GLY A 349 27.54 -17.97 8.85
CA GLY A 349 28.51 -18.66 9.71
C GLY A 349 29.65 -19.28 8.91
N SER A 350 29.32 -20.04 7.85
CA SER A 350 30.34 -20.64 6.98
C SER A 350 31.22 -19.61 6.27
N ILE A 351 30.66 -18.46 5.89
CA ILE A 351 31.38 -17.37 5.22
C ILE A 351 32.38 -16.72 6.18
N LEU A 352 31.98 -16.48 7.43
CA LEU A 352 32.85 -15.90 8.45
C LEU A 352 33.96 -16.87 8.84
N GLU A 353 33.68 -18.17 8.99
CA GLU A 353 34.70 -19.18 9.27
C GLU A 353 35.78 -19.26 8.18
N GLN A 354 35.38 -19.19 6.91
CA GLN A 354 36.35 -19.13 5.80
C GLN A 354 37.18 -17.83 5.86
N GLY A 355 36.52 -16.70 6.14
CA GLY A 355 37.18 -15.39 6.25
C GLY A 355 38.16 -15.27 7.41
N ARG A 356 38.05 -16.11 8.46
CA ARG A 356 38.94 -16.11 9.63
C ARG A 356 40.42 -16.29 9.27
N GLN A 357 40.72 -17.03 8.21
CA GLN A 357 42.10 -17.25 7.75
C GLN A 357 42.63 -16.14 6.84
N GLU A 358 41.74 -15.32 6.26
CA GLU A 358 42.07 -14.36 5.21
C GLU A 358 42.14 -12.92 5.71
N SER A 359 41.43 -12.58 6.79
CA SER A 359 41.39 -11.22 7.34
C SER A 359 41.49 -11.20 8.86
N ARG A 360 41.93 -10.05 9.41
CA ARG A 360 41.98 -9.82 10.85
C ARG A 360 40.58 -9.55 11.45
N GLY A 361 39.65 -9.10 10.63
CA GLY A 361 38.28 -8.81 11.01
C GLY A 361 37.42 -8.48 9.79
N PHE A 362 36.17 -8.10 10.03
CA PHE A 362 35.20 -7.82 8.99
C PHE A 362 34.11 -6.84 9.46
N TRP A 363 33.48 -6.17 8.50
CA TRP A 363 32.25 -5.40 8.73
C TRP A 363 31.02 -6.24 8.38
N LEU A 364 29.98 -6.17 9.21
CA LEU A 364 28.60 -6.50 8.82
C LEU A 364 27.83 -5.22 8.62
N VAL A 365 27.20 -5.07 7.45
CA VAL A 365 26.43 -3.86 7.10
C VAL A 365 24.98 -4.23 6.89
N PHE A 366 24.11 -3.57 7.66
CA PHE A 366 22.68 -3.77 7.68
C PHE A 366 21.94 -2.50 7.26
N SER A 367 20.75 -2.70 6.70
CA SER A 367 19.86 -1.64 6.24
C SER A 367 18.41 -2.12 6.36
N GLN A 368 17.43 -1.23 6.14
CA GLN A 368 16.00 -1.51 6.34
C GLN A 368 15.64 -2.02 7.74
N LEU A 369 16.29 -1.53 8.79
CA LEU A 369 16.06 -1.92 10.20
C LEU A 369 14.78 -1.29 10.80
N ILE A 370 13.72 -1.26 10.00
CA ILE A 370 12.45 -0.58 10.27
C ILE A 370 11.36 -1.52 10.80
N SER A 371 11.51 -2.84 10.60
CA SER A 371 10.59 -3.85 11.12
C SER A 371 11.25 -4.69 12.21
N ASP A 372 10.44 -5.23 13.13
CA ASP A 372 10.92 -6.15 14.16
C ASP A 372 11.55 -7.41 13.54
N GLU A 373 11.02 -7.87 12.41
CA GLU A 373 11.60 -8.99 11.66
C GLU A 373 13.01 -8.66 11.14
N ALA A 374 13.22 -7.48 10.58
CA ALA A 374 14.54 -7.05 10.09
C ALA A 374 15.54 -6.91 11.25
N ARG A 375 15.09 -6.36 12.39
CA ARG A 375 15.89 -6.25 13.62
C ARG A 375 16.25 -7.62 14.19
N GLU A 376 15.32 -8.58 14.13
CA GLU A 376 15.56 -9.94 14.59
C GLU A 376 16.53 -10.69 13.67
N LYS A 377 16.42 -10.52 12.34
CA LYS A 377 17.42 -11.04 11.39
C LYS A 377 18.81 -10.48 11.66
N ARG A 378 18.92 -9.16 11.90
CA ARG A 378 20.17 -8.52 12.34
C ARG A 378 20.70 -9.16 13.62
N ARG A 379 19.89 -9.32 14.66
CA ARG A 379 20.31 -9.93 15.93
C ARG A 379 20.85 -11.35 15.73
N LYS A 380 20.23 -12.16 14.88
CA LYS A 380 20.72 -13.50 14.55
C LYS A 380 22.07 -13.45 13.84
N ALA A 381 22.23 -12.54 12.88
CA ALA A 381 23.51 -12.35 12.18
C ALA A 381 24.62 -11.87 13.14
N GLU A 382 24.34 -10.91 14.02
CA GLU A 382 25.27 -10.43 15.05
C GLU A 382 25.63 -11.53 16.06
N ALA A 383 24.67 -12.38 16.44
CA ALA A 383 24.93 -13.52 17.34
C ALA A 383 25.84 -14.57 16.70
N ILE A 384 25.66 -14.85 15.39
CA ILE A 384 26.56 -15.74 14.63
C ILE A 384 27.97 -15.14 14.59
N ALA A 385 28.09 -13.84 14.29
CA ALA A 385 29.38 -13.15 14.24
C ALA A 385 30.08 -13.10 15.61
N GLY A 386 29.32 -12.83 16.67
CA GLY A 386 29.82 -12.81 18.06
C GLY A 386 30.30 -14.18 18.55
N GLY A 387 29.88 -15.28 17.92
CA GLY A 387 30.38 -16.62 18.22
C GLY A 387 31.77 -16.92 17.64
N VAL A 388 32.22 -16.13 16.65
CA VAL A 388 33.49 -16.36 15.92
C VAL A 388 34.48 -15.19 16.06
N ALA A 389 34.00 -14.01 16.44
CA ALA A 389 34.80 -12.79 16.52
C ALA A 389 34.22 -11.82 17.56
N ARG A 390 35.08 -10.93 18.08
CA ARG A 390 34.71 -9.94 19.09
C ARG A 390 34.22 -8.65 18.43
N GLU A 391 33.07 -8.14 18.87
CA GLU A 391 32.59 -6.80 18.48
C GLU A 391 33.50 -5.72 19.06
N GLU A 392 33.97 -4.81 18.22
CA GLU A 392 34.92 -3.75 18.59
C GLU A 392 34.37 -2.35 18.29
N VAL A 393 33.68 -2.18 17.15
CA VAL A 393 33.08 -0.90 16.77
C VAL A 393 31.70 -1.09 16.18
N ARG A 394 30.80 -0.18 16.52
CA ARG A 394 29.45 -0.11 16.01
C ARG A 394 29.15 1.30 15.53
N VAL A 395 28.60 1.37 14.33
CA VAL A 395 28.10 2.59 13.67
C VAL A 395 26.59 2.41 13.49
N GLU A 396 25.79 3.30 14.06
CA GLU A 396 24.34 3.26 13.91
C GLU A 396 23.82 4.58 13.39
N GLU A 397 22.98 4.48 12.37
CA GLU A 397 22.24 5.58 11.77
C GLU A 397 20.76 5.19 11.73
N GLU A 398 19.88 6.14 11.45
CA GLU A 398 18.45 5.84 11.37
C GLU A 398 18.19 4.71 10.36
N GLY A 399 17.65 3.57 10.82
CA GLY A 399 17.31 2.42 9.97
C GLY A 399 18.48 1.63 9.36
N ALA A 400 19.74 1.95 9.66
CA ALA A 400 20.92 1.28 9.12
C ALA A 400 22.01 1.10 10.19
N ALA A 401 22.86 0.08 10.04
CA ALA A 401 23.95 -0.17 10.98
C ALA A 401 25.15 -0.81 10.32
N GLY A 402 26.34 -0.54 10.86
CA GLY A 402 27.60 -1.19 10.53
C GLY A 402 28.26 -1.68 11.81
N VAL A 403 28.66 -2.95 11.86
CA VAL A 403 29.35 -3.50 13.03
C VAL A 403 30.66 -4.15 12.59
N TRP A 404 31.77 -3.76 13.20
CA TRP A 404 33.08 -4.34 12.99
C TRP A 404 33.35 -5.40 14.04
N TYR A 405 33.74 -6.57 13.56
CA TYR A 405 34.17 -7.70 14.35
C TYR A 405 35.65 -8.00 14.07
N GLU A 406 36.42 -8.25 15.13
CA GLU A 406 37.82 -8.68 15.05
C GLU A 406 37.93 -10.14 15.49
N TYR A 407 38.57 -10.99 14.68
CA TYR A 407 38.75 -12.40 15.05
C TYR A 407 39.69 -12.48 16.26
N GLU A 408 39.35 -13.35 17.21
CA GLU A 408 40.25 -13.65 18.32
C GLU A 408 41.50 -14.33 17.76
N LYS A 409 42.67 -13.78 18.10
CA LYS A 409 43.96 -14.43 17.82
C LYS A 409 44.07 -15.65 18.74
N ASP A 410 44.24 -16.82 18.15
CA ASP A 410 44.59 -18.04 18.87
C ASP A 410 45.92 -17.89 19.64
#